data_AF-A0A177SA01-F1
#
_entry.id   AF-A0A177SA01-F1
#
_cell.length_a   1.000
_cell.length_b   1.000
_cell.length_c   1.000
_cell.angle_alpha   90.00
_cell.angle_beta   90.00
_cell.angle_gamma   90.00
#
_symmetry.space_group_name_H-M   'P 1'
#
loop_
_entity.id
_entity.type
_entity.pdbx_description
1 polymer ?
#
loop_
_entity_poly.entity_id
_entity_poly.type
_entity_poly.pdbx_seq_one_letter_code
_entity_poly.pdbx_strand_id
1 'polypeptide(L)'
;MISARTAGAAATLLLVLGSYWGVYEHGRSVERSGWEARWAARDKSDSEARAQEEARAREEEQRRAAAQEEVRAHAQKEQMDADADAAGADAAGQRLRDQASQFAATASCSGTDPATVARGQAATRAALVLSDLLSRADARAGELAAAYDRARIAGLACEAAYTGLTE
;
A
#
# COMPACT_ATOMS: atom_id res chain seq x y z
N MET A 1 -81.32 14.47 -49.87
CA MET A 1 -81.20 13.18 -50.60
C MET A 1 -79.75 13.06 -51.05
N ILE A 2 -78.96 12.22 -50.37
CA ILE A 2 -77.58 11.92 -50.80
C ILE A 2 -77.70 11.09 -52.08
N SER A 3 -77.13 11.57 -53.19
CA SER A 3 -77.15 10.82 -54.46
C SER A 3 -76.28 9.57 -54.32
N ALA A 4 -76.66 8.46 -54.97
CA ALA A 4 -75.85 7.23 -54.98
C ALA A 4 -74.39 7.49 -55.42
N ARG A 5 -74.17 8.52 -56.24
CA ARG A 5 -72.84 8.98 -56.67
C ARG A 5 -72.00 9.57 -55.54
N THR A 6 -72.58 10.36 -54.65
CA THR A 6 -71.85 10.96 -53.52
C THR A 6 -71.54 9.93 -52.44
N ALA A 7 -72.43 8.94 -52.26
CA ALA A 7 -72.17 7.79 -51.38
C ALA A 7 -71.01 6.91 -51.89
N GLY A 8 -70.96 6.64 -53.21
CA GLY A 8 -69.86 5.88 -53.82
C GLY A 8 -68.51 6.62 -53.76
N ALA A 9 -68.50 7.93 -53.99
CA ALA A 9 -67.30 8.76 -53.87
C ALA A 9 -66.77 8.81 -52.41
N ALA A 10 -67.67 8.91 -51.43
CA ALA A 10 -67.28 8.87 -50.02
C ALA A 10 -66.71 7.50 -49.61
N ALA A 11 -67.31 6.39 -50.06
CA ALA A 11 -66.82 5.04 -49.78
C ALA A 11 -65.42 4.79 -50.38
N THR A 12 -65.18 5.25 -51.61
CA THR A 12 -63.87 5.13 -52.25
C THR A 12 -62.79 5.97 -51.56
N LEU A 13 -63.11 7.20 -51.14
CA LEU A 13 -62.19 8.02 -50.36
C LEU A 13 -61.82 7.38 -49.02
N LEU A 14 -62.80 6.81 -48.30
CA LEU A 14 -62.54 6.12 -47.04
C LEU A 14 -61.63 4.89 -47.22
N LEU A 15 -61.83 4.11 -48.31
CA LEU A 15 -60.97 2.97 -48.62
C LEU A 15 -59.53 3.40 -48.94
N VAL A 16 -59.34 4.50 -49.66
CA VAL A 16 -58.01 5.05 -49.97
C VAL A 16 -57.32 5.58 -48.71
N LEU A 17 -58.04 6.29 -47.85
CA LEU A 17 -57.48 6.79 -46.58
C LEU A 17 -57.12 5.64 -45.64
N GLY A 18 -57.98 4.61 -45.54
CA GLY A 18 -57.73 3.43 -44.72
C GLY A 18 -56.52 2.62 -45.19
N SER A 19 -56.36 2.43 -46.52
CA SER A 19 -55.19 1.72 -47.06
C SER A 19 -53.90 2.52 -46.87
N TYR A 20 -53.93 3.83 -47.12
CA TYR A 20 -52.79 4.71 -46.88
C TYR A 20 -52.38 4.72 -45.40
N TRP A 21 -53.36 4.83 -44.49
CA TRP A 21 -53.14 4.77 -43.05
C TRP A 21 -52.52 3.43 -42.61
N GLY A 22 -53.01 2.31 -43.15
CA GLY A 22 -52.46 0.98 -42.86
C GLY A 22 -51.00 0.85 -43.29
N VAL A 23 -50.65 1.32 -44.49
CA VAL A 23 -49.26 1.31 -44.99
C VAL A 23 -48.37 2.22 -44.14
N TYR A 24 -48.86 3.39 -43.74
CA TYR A 24 -48.12 4.32 -42.90
C TYR A 24 -47.83 3.75 -41.50
N GLU A 25 -48.85 3.22 -40.82
CA GLU A 25 -48.65 2.61 -39.49
C GLU A 25 -47.75 1.37 -39.56
N HIS A 26 -47.88 0.57 -40.62
CA HIS A 26 -46.98 -0.56 -40.84
C HIS A 26 -45.53 -0.08 -41.00
N GLY A 27 -45.29 0.92 -41.85
CA GLY A 27 -43.95 1.53 -42.03
C GLY A 27 -43.38 2.06 -40.71
N ARG A 28 -44.18 2.77 -39.92
CA ARG A 28 -43.76 3.26 -38.59
C ARG A 28 -43.44 2.13 -37.62
N SER A 29 -44.21 1.04 -37.62
CA SER A 29 -43.97 -0.10 -36.73
C SER A 29 -42.67 -0.84 -37.07
N VAL A 30 -42.33 -0.95 -38.36
CA VAL A 30 -41.09 -1.58 -38.84
C VAL A 30 -39.89 -0.71 -38.52
N GLU A 31 -39.99 0.60 -38.77
CA GLU A 31 -38.95 1.55 -38.38
C GLU A 31 -38.71 1.51 -36.87
N ARG A 32 -39.79 1.60 -36.07
CA ARG A 32 -39.70 1.57 -34.61
C ARG A 32 -39.02 0.29 -34.10
N SER A 33 -39.46 -0.89 -34.55
CA SER A 33 -38.86 -2.16 -34.09
C SER A 33 -37.40 -2.29 -34.54
N GLY A 34 -37.06 -1.83 -35.74
CA GLY A 34 -35.68 -1.78 -36.22
C GLY A 34 -34.80 -0.85 -35.38
N TRP A 35 -35.31 0.34 -35.02
CA TRP A 35 -34.63 1.27 -34.13
C TRP A 35 -34.47 0.68 -32.73
N GLU A 36 -35.53 0.16 -32.11
CA GLU A 36 -35.51 -0.46 -30.77
C GLU A 36 -34.50 -1.62 -30.71
N ALA A 37 -34.47 -2.48 -31.72
CA ALA A 37 -33.51 -3.58 -31.78
C ALA A 37 -32.05 -3.10 -31.85
N ARG A 38 -31.76 -2.06 -32.66
CA ARG A 38 -30.42 -1.46 -32.73
C ARG A 38 -30.03 -0.78 -31.41
N TRP A 39 -30.96 -0.07 -30.78
CA TRP A 39 -30.73 0.57 -29.49
C TRP A 39 -30.46 -0.48 -28.40
N ALA A 40 -31.30 -1.51 -28.28
CA ALA A 40 -31.10 -2.59 -27.31
C ALA A 40 -29.76 -3.32 -27.52
N ALA A 41 -29.36 -3.55 -28.77
CA ALA A 41 -28.05 -4.15 -29.07
C ALA A 41 -26.89 -3.23 -28.65
N ARG A 42 -27.00 -1.92 -28.88
CA ARG A 42 -25.99 -0.94 -28.43
C ARG A 42 -25.94 -0.84 -26.91
N ASP A 43 -27.09 -0.71 -26.24
CA ASP A 43 -27.16 -0.58 -24.78
C ASP A 43 -26.58 -1.83 -24.10
N LYS A 44 -26.86 -3.02 -24.66
CA LYS A 44 -26.24 -4.26 -24.21
C LYS A 44 -24.72 -4.21 -24.37
N SER A 45 -24.22 -3.91 -25.58
CA SER A 45 -22.79 -3.80 -25.85
C SER A 45 -22.10 -2.77 -24.94
N ASP A 46 -22.72 -1.62 -24.72
CA ASP A 46 -22.20 -0.55 -23.87
C ASP A 46 -22.19 -0.99 -22.40
N SER A 47 -23.21 -1.71 -21.94
CA SER A 47 -23.25 -2.25 -20.57
C SER A 47 -22.20 -3.32 -20.32
N GLU A 48 -21.97 -4.21 -21.30
CA GLU A 48 -20.94 -5.25 -21.24
C GLU A 48 -19.54 -4.64 -21.29
N ALA A 49 -19.33 -3.62 -22.12
CA ALA A 49 -18.07 -2.88 -22.18
C ALA A 49 -17.78 -2.17 -20.84
N ARG A 50 -18.77 -1.49 -20.25
CA ARG A 50 -18.63 -0.86 -18.92
C ARG A 50 -18.29 -1.86 -17.84
N ALA A 51 -19.01 -2.99 -17.78
CA ALA A 51 -18.76 -4.03 -16.79
C ALA A 51 -17.34 -4.61 -16.90
N GLN A 52 -16.83 -4.79 -18.13
CA GLN A 52 -15.46 -5.26 -18.36
C GLN A 52 -14.40 -4.24 -17.93
N GLU A 53 -14.59 -2.96 -18.28
CA GLU A 53 -13.66 -1.90 -17.88
C GLU A 53 -13.67 -1.67 -16.36
N GLU A 54 -14.84 -1.72 -15.72
CA GLU A 54 -14.94 -1.68 -14.25
C GLU A 54 -14.24 -2.87 -13.59
N ALA A 55 -14.38 -4.08 -14.14
CA ALA A 55 -13.70 -5.26 -13.63
C ALA A 55 -12.17 -5.12 -13.75
N ARG A 56 -11.67 -4.66 -14.90
CA ARG A 56 -10.23 -4.39 -15.13
C ARG A 56 -9.69 -3.32 -14.19
N ALA A 57 -10.44 -2.23 -14.00
CA ALA A 57 -10.06 -1.16 -13.07
C ALA A 57 -9.97 -1.68 -11.63
N ARG A 58 -10.95 -2.48 -11.18
CA ARG A 58 -10.91 -3.09 -9.83
C ARG A 58 -9.78 -4.09 -9.66
N GLU A 59 -9.48 -4.88 -10.68
CA GLU A 59 -8.34 -5.82 -10.65
C GLU A 59 -7.02 -5.05 -10.49
N GLU A 60 -6.84 -3.96 -11.23
CA GLU A 60 -5.67 -3.10 -11.13
C GLU A 60 -5.57 -2.40 -9.77
N GLU A 61 -6.69 -1.91 -9.22
CA GLU A 61 -6.75 -1.37 -7.86
C GLU A 61 -6.36 -2.40 -6.81
N GLN A 62 -6.87 -3.63 -6.92
CA GLN A 62 -6.54 -4.73 -6.01
C GLN A 62 -5.07 -5.13 -6.11
N ARG A 63 -4.53 -5.21 -7.33
CA ARG A 63 -3.12 -5.49 -7.59
C ARG A 63 -2.22 -4.46 -6.89
N ARG A 64 -2.49 -3.16 -7.08
CA ARG A 64 -1.75 -2.08 -6.44
C ARG A 64 -1.90 -2.11 -4.92
N ALA A 65 -3.11 -2.34 -4.41
CA ALA A 65 -3.35 -2.42 -2.97
C ALA A 65 -2.58 -3.59 -2.34
N ALA A 66 -2.57 -4.75 -2.98
CA ALA A 66 -1.83 -5.92 -2.52
C ALA A 66 -0.31 -5.66 -2.50
N ALA A 67 0.25 -5.07 -3.56
CA ALA A 67 1.66 -4.71 -3.61
C ALA A 67 2.05 -3.73 -2.49
N GLN A 68 1.22 -2.72 -2.22
CA GLN A 68 1.47 -1.78 -1.12
C GLN A 68 1.39 -2.44 0.26
N GLU A 69 0.47 -3.38 0.44
CA GLU A 69 0.33 -4.12 1.70
C GLU A 69 1.55 -5.03 1.94
N GLU A 70 2.04 -5.71 0.90
CA GLU A 70 3.26 -6.52 0.99
C GLU A 70 4.47 -5.68 1.38
N VAL A 71 4.66 -4.51 0.77
CA VAL A 71 5.73 -3.57 1.11
C VAL A 71 5.62 -3.12 2.57
N ARG A 72 4.41 -2.80 3.04
CA ARG A 72 4.18 -2.41 4.44
C ARG A 72 4.49 -3.55 5.41
N ALA A 73 4.03 -4.76 5.11
CA ALA A 73 4.26 -5.93 5.95
C ALA A 73 5.76 -6.26 6.03
N HIS A 74 6.46 -6.19 4.89
CA HIS A 74 7.91 -6.39 4.85
C HIS A 74 8.66 -5.33 5.66
N ALA A 75 8.35 -4.05 5.48
CA ALA A 75 8.97 -2.96 6.22
C ALA A 75 8.72 -3.05 7.74
N GLN A 76 7.51 -3.45 8.15
CA GLN A 76 7.19 -3.68 9.57
C GLN A 76 8.01 -4.82 10.15
N LYS A 77 8.17 -5.91 9.39
CA LYS A 77 8.99 -7.04 9.83
C LYS A 77 10.45 -6.63 10.00
N GLU A 78 11.04 -5.96 9.02
CA GLU A 78 12.42 -5.46 9.10
C GLU A 78 12.60 -4.50 10.29
N GLN A 79 11.60 -3.65 10.57
CA GLN A 79 11.65 -2.78 11.75
C GLN A 79 11.63 -3.57 13.06
N MET A 80 10.79 -4.60 13.17
CA MET A 80 10.74 -5.46 14.35
C MET A 80 12.05 -6.21 14.56
N ASP A 81 12.66 -6.71 13.49
CA ASP A 81 13.94 -7.42 13.54
C ASP A 81 15.06 -6.45 13.98
N ALA A 82 15.11 -5.24 13.40
CA ALA A 82 16.07 -4.21 13.80
C ALA A 82 15.90 -3.76 15.26
N ASP A 83 14.66 -3.60 15.73
CA ASP A 83 14.37 -3.25 17.13
C ASP A 83 14.79 -4.39 18.08
N ALA A 84 14.59 -5.64 17.70
CA ALA A 84 15.03 -6.81 18.46
C ALA A 84 16.55 -6.91 18.53
N ASP A 85 17.25 -6.67 17.42
CA ASP A 85 18.71 -6.65 17.35
C ASP A 85 19.30 -5.53 18.22
N ALA A 86 18.72 -4.33 18.16
CA ALA A 86 19.11 -3.20 19.02
C ALA A 86 18.95 -3.54 20.51
N ALA A 87 17.80 -4.10 20.90
CA ALA A 87 17.58 -4.54 22.28
C ALA A 87 18.55 -5.66 22.70
N GLY A 88 18.88 -6.57 21.80
CA GLY A 88 19.87 -7.63 22.00
C GLY A 88 21.28 -7.07 22.24
N ALA A 89 21.68 -6.08 21.45
CA ALA A 89 22.96 -5.38 21.60
C ALA A 89 23.05 -4.63 22.93
N ASP A 90 22.00 -3.89 23.31
CA ASP A 90 21.92 -3.18 24.59
C ASP A 90 22.05 -4.14 25.78
N ALA A 91 21.33 -5.26 25.73
CA ALA A 91 21.40 -6.29 26.76
C ALA A 91 22.79 -6.94 26.85
N ALA A 92 23.44 -7.19 25.70
CA ALA A 92 24.81 -7.70 25.67
C ALA A 92 25.81 -6.69 26.24
N GLY A 93 25.67 -5.41 25.90
CA GLY A 93 26.48 -4.32 26.44
C GLY A 93 26.32 -4.20 27.96
N GLN A 94 25.10 -4.31 28.48
CA GLN A 94 24.86 -4.29 29.93
C GLN A 94 25.53 -5.47 30.63
N ARG A 95 25.37 -6.69 30.12
CA ARG A 95 26.04 -7.88 30.69
C ARG A 95 27.55 -7.74 30.70
N LEU A 96 28.14 -7.19 29.64
CA LEU A 96 29.58 -6.94 29.57
C LEU A 96 30.03 -5.95 30.64
N ARG A 97 29.30 -4.84 30.84
CA ARG A 97 29.57 -3.87 31.92
C ARG A 97 29.48 -4.50 33.30
N ASP A 98 28.45 -5.31 33.54
CA ASP A 98 28.25 -6.00 34.82
C ASP A 98 29.41 -6.98 35.11
N GLN A 99 29.78 -7.81 34.13
CA GLN A 99 30.91 -8.74 34.24
C GLN A 99 32.25 -8.02 34.45
N ALA A 100 32.49 -6.93 33.73
CA ALA A 100 33.69 -6.12 33.91
C ALA A 100 33.74 -5.49 35.31
N SER A 101 32.62 -5.00 35.84
CA SER A 101 32.54 -4.46 37.19
C SER A 101 32.82 -5.51 38.26
N GLN A 102 32.30 -6.73 38.08
CA GLN A 102 32.54 -7.86 38.97
C GLN A 102 34.01 -8.29 38.94
N PHE A 103 34.61 -8.37 37.76
CA PHE A 103 36.04 -8.67 37.60
C PHE A 103 36.93 -7.59 38.24
N ALA A 104 36.59 -6.32 38.07
CA ALA A 104 37.32 -5.22 38.71
C ALA A 104 37.25 -5.32 40.24
N ALA A 105 36.07 -5.65 40.80
CA ALA A 105 35.90 -5.84 42.24
C ALA A 105 36.74 -7.02 42.76
N THR A 106 36.76 -8.17 42.08
CA THR A 106 37.56 -9.33 42.52
C THR A 106 39.07 -9.08 42.41
N ALA A 107 39.53 -8.40 41.36
CA ALA A 107 40.92 -8.03 41.18
C ALA A 107 41.41 -6.99 42.22
N SER A 108 40.52 -6.15 42.74
CA SER A 108 40.87 -5.16 43.76
C SER A 108 41.18 -5.77 45.15
N CYS A 109 40.77 -7.02 45.39
CA CYS A 109 40.97 -7.71 46.66
C CYS A 109 42.35 -8.41 46.81
N SER A 110 43.21 -8.43 45.78
CA SER A 110 44.39 -9.32 45.71
C SER A 110 45.76 -8.70 46.04
N GLY A 111 45.85 -7.50 46.64
CA GLY A 111 47.17 -6.98 47.06
C GLY A 111 47.11 -5.76 47.98
N THR A 112 47.66 -5.90 49.19
CA THR A 112 47.69 -4.89 50.26
C THR A 112 48.95 -4.02 50.29
N ASP A 113 49.88 -4.13 49.31
CA ASP A 113 51.11 -3.31 49.30
C ASP A 113 50.81 -1.83 49.00
N PRO A 114 50.97 -0.91 49.98
CA PRO A 114 50.64 0.50 49.83
C PRO A 114 51.48 1.21 48.75
N ALA A 115 52.72 0.76 48.55
CA ALA A 115 53.62 1.36 47.56
C ALA A 115 53.17 1.08 46.12
N THR A 116 52.54 -0.07 45.91
CA THR A 116 52.01 -0.51 44.62
C THR A 116 50.65 0.11 44.34
N VAL A 117 49.81 0.26 45.37
CA VAL A 117 48.56 1.03 45.30
C VAL A 117 48.81 2.50 44.94
N ALA A 118 49.82 3.14 45.56
CA ALA A 118 50.15 4.55 45.28
C ALA A 118 50.61 4.76 43.82
N ARG A 119 51.41 3.83 43.25
CA ARG A 119 51.80 3.88 41.83
C ARG A 119 50.64 3.62 40.87
N GLY A 120 49.63 2.84 41.29
CA GLY A 120 48.47 2.48 40.47
C GLY A 120 47.38 3.56 40.34
N GLN A 121 47.31 4.53 41.26
CA GLN A 121 46.21 5.51 41.30
C GLN A 121 46.03 6.32 40.00
N ALA A 122 47.14 6.69 39.34
CA ALA A 122 47.08 7.41 38.07
C ALA A 122 46.46 6.53 36.96
N ALA A 123 46.83 5.25 36.91
CA ALA A 123 46.27 4.29 35.96
C ALA A 123 44.78 4.04 36.23
N THR A 124 44.36 3.94 37.50
CA THR A 124 42.94 3.79 37.87
C THR A 124 42.11 5.00 37.43
N ARG A 125 42.59 6.23 37.65
CA ARG A 125 41.89 7.44 37.17
C ARG A 125 41.77 7.47 35.65
N ALA A 126 42.84 7.11 34.93
CA ALA A 126 42.80 7.03 33.47
C ALA A 126 41.79 5.97 32.99
N ALA A 127 41.74 4.80 33.63
CA ALA A 127 40.78 3.76 33.32
C ALA A 127 39.32 4.21 33.55
N LEU A 128 39.04 4.94 34.64
CA LEU A 128 37.70 5.49 34.90
C LEU A 128 37.24 6.47 33.81
N VAL A 129 38.12 7.37 33.37
CA VAL A 129 37.81 8.34 32.29
C VAL A 129 37.59 7.62 30.96
N LEU A 130 38.45 6.66 30.62
CA LEU A 130 38.31 5.89 29.37
C LEU A 130 37.02 5.07 29.36
N SER A 131 36.61 4.49 30.50
CA SER A 131 35.34 3.76 30.61
C SER A 131 34.11 4.66 30.46
N ASP A 132 34.13 5.87 31.02
CA ASP A 132 33.05 6.85 30.82
C ASP A 132 32.96 7.31 29.35
N LEU A 133 34.11 7.63 28.74
CA LEU A 133 34.18 8.00 27.32
C LEU A 133 33.69 6.88 26.41
N LEU A 134 34.12 5.64 26.67
CA LEU A 134 33.66 4.47 25.93
C LEU A 134 32.15 4.29 26.06
N SER A 135 31.61 4.42 27.27
CA SER A 135 30.16 4.28 27.52
C SER A 135 29.34 5.33 26.76
N ARG A 136 29.81 6.59 26.73
CA ARG A 136 29.16 7.67 25.98
C ARG A 136 29.26 7.46 24.47
N ALA A 137 30.43 7.01 23.99
CA ALA A 137 30.66 6.74 22.58
C ALA A 137 29.79 5.59 22.09
N ASP A 138 29.70 4.50 22.86
CA ASP A 138 28.87 3.33 22.58
C ASP A 138 27.37 3.69 22.56
N ALA A 139 26.90 4.42 23.58
CA ALA A 139 25.52 4.90 23.60
C ALA A 139 25.18 5.76 22.37
N ARG A 140 26.10 6.67 21.98
CA ARG A 140 25.90 7.50 20.80
C ARG A 140 25.95 6.70 19.50
N ALA A 141 26.81 5.69 19.42
CA ALA A 141 26.86 4.78 18.27
C ALA A 141 25.56 3.98 18.13
N GLY A 142 24.98 3.50 19.24
CA GLY A 142 23.69 2.82 19.25
C GLY A 142 22.54 3.71 18.78
N GLU A 143 22.46 4.95 19.27
CA GLU A 143 21.45 5.92 18.80
C GLU A 143 21.56 6.19 17.29
N LEU A 144 22.78 6.31 16.78
CA LEU A 144 23.03 6.51 15.35
C LEU A 144 22.64 5.27 14.55
N ALA A 145 23.02 4.07 14.99
CA ALA A 145 22.65 2.82 14.34
C ALA A 145 21.12 2.69 14.21
N ALA A 146 20.39 2.88 15.31
CA ALA A 146 18.93 2.84 15.30
C ALA A 146 18.28 3.92 14.41
N ALA A 147 18.92 5.09 14.24
CA ALA A 147 18.45 6.10 13.30
C ALA A 147 18.70 5.70 11.84
N TYR A 148 19.88 5.12 11.55
CA TYR A 148 20.23 4.65 10.21
C TYR A 148 19.39 3.46 9.77
N ASP A 149 19.13 2.50 10.65
CA ASP A 149 18.31 1.34 10.35
C ASP A 149 16.88 1.77 9.99
N ARG A 150 16.27 2.65 10.80
CA ARG A 150 14.97 3.24 10.49
C ARG A 150 14.95 3.98 9.16
N ALA A 151 15.97 4.80 8.89
CA ALA A 151 16.06 5.55 7.65
C ALA A 151 16.20 4.61 6.43
N ARG A 152 17.01 3.56 6.57
CA ARG A 152 17.23 2.56 5.52
C ARG A 152 15.97 1.74 5.25
N ILE A 153 15.29 1.24 6.28
CA ILE A 153 14.04 0.49 6.15
C ILE A 153 12.98 1.36 5.46
N ALA A 154 12.84 2.63 5.88
CA ALA A 154 11.92 3.57 5.25
C ALA A 154 12.28 3.85 3.78
N GLY A 155 13.57 3.98 3.46
CA GLY A 155 14.05 4.17 2.09
C GLY A 155 13.74 2.98 1.19
N LEU A 156 14.07 1.76 1.65
CA LEU A 156 13.78 0.53 0.92
C LEU A 156 12.26 0.32 0.72
N ALA A 157 11.46 0.63 1.74
CA ALA A 157 10.01 0.59 1.62
C ALA A 157 9.48 1.59 0.59
N CYS A 158 10.06 2.80 0.51
CA CYS A 158 9.69 3.79 -0.49
C CYS A 158 10.02 3.33 -1.91
N GLU A 159 11.23 2.80 -2.13
CA GLU A 159 11.66 2.27 -3.42
C GLU A 159 10.80 1.08 -3.88
N ALA A 160 10.50 0.16 -2.96
CA ALA A 160 9.65 -1.00 -3.24
C ALA A 160 8.20 -0.58 -3.52
N ALA A 161 7.65 0.37 -2.75
CA ALA A 161 6.32 0.92 -2.98
C ALA A 161 6.21 1.60 -4.35
N TYR A 162 7.24 2.34 -4.77
CA TYR A 162 7.27 2.95 -6.09
C TYR A 162 7.32 1.90 -7.20
N THR A 163 8.21 0.91 -7.08
CA THR A 163 8.35 -0.19 -8.03
C THR A 163 7.03 -0.92 -8.24
N GLY A 164 6.33 -1.25 -7.14
CA GLY A 164 5.02 -1.92 -7.17
C GLY A 164 3.88 -1.08 -7.76
N LEU A 165 4.07 0.23 -8.00
CA LEU A 165 3.12 1.06 -8.76
C LEU A 165 3.45 1.12 -10.25
N THR A 166 4.72 0.90 -10.62
CA THR A 166 5.22 1.04 -11.99
C THR A 166 5.30 -0.27 -12.76
N GLU A 167 5.40 -1.40 -12.04
CA GLU A 167 5.23 -2.75 -12.61
C GLU A 167 3.75 -3.08 -12.82
#